data_AF-A0A5C7P7M1-F1
#
_entry.id   AF-A0A5C7P7M1-F1
#
_cell.length_a   1.000
_cell.length_b   1.000
_cell.length_c   1.000
_cell.angle_alpha   90.00
_cell.angle_beta   90.00
_cell.angle_gamma   90.00
#
_symmetry.space_group_name_H-M   'P 1'
#
loop_
_entity.id
_entity.type
_entity.pdbx_description
1 polymer ?
#
loop_
_entity_poly.entity_id
_entity_poly.type
_entity_poly.pdbx_seq_one_letter_code
_entity_poly.pdbx_strand_id
1 'polypeptide(L)'
;MLRRPSRDGDCRARPLDFWPAPWCSGSRTIGTTPVSLVLDGFTNVTPILRAGVYALVAKGVIIYIGQAKNIHNRITTHRQQATRAARGQSIPDWLPVRGFVFDEVHVRPCRVEDLDALEREMINLYKPRFNQSLKTKDMISAHIPLVINGISVAINRPPAPTQVRRI
;
A
#
# COMPACT_ATOMS: atom_id res chain seq x y z
N MET A 1 28.12 15.05 45.01
CA MET A 1 27.99 16.00 43.88
C MET A 1 29.18 15.82 42.95
N LEU A 2 28.99 15.15 41.80
CA LEU A 2 30.06 14.88 40.83
C LEU A 2 29.70 15.58 39.50
N ARG A 3 30.47 16.60 39.14
CA ARG A 3 30.33 17.38 37.90
C ARG A 3 30.84 16.55 36.71
N ARG A 4 30.04 16.49 35.63
CA ARG A 4 30.47 15.94 34.33
C ARG A 4 31.04 17.07 33.46
N PRO A 5 32.12 16.83 32.69
CA PRO A 5 32.69 17.83 31.79
C PRO A 5 31.95 17.89 30.45
N SER A 6 31.86 19.11 29.92
CA SER A 6 31.36 19.48 28.58
C SER A 6 32.19 18.83 27.48
N ARG A 7 31.54 18.28 26.46
CA ARG A 7 32.16 17.86 25.20
C ARG A 7 31.70 18.81 24.10
N ASP A 8 32.42 19.92 23.98
CA ASP A 8 32.35 20.80 22.83
C ASP A 8 33.20 20.19 21.72
N GLY A 9 32.54 19.45 20.83
CA GLY A 9 33.11 18.82 19.65
C GLY A 9 33.06 19.75 18.45
N ASP A 10 34.20 20.41 18.22
CA ASP A 10 34.59 21.24 17.07
C ASP A 10 34.16 20.62 15.72
N CYS A 11 33.06 21.13 15.15
CA CYS A 11 32.57 20.78 13.81
C CYS A 11 33.38 21.56 12.76
N ARG A 12 34.60 21.09 12.49
CA ARG A 12 35.39 21.62 11.36
C ARG A 12 34.69 21.31 10.04
N ALA A 13 34.12 22.36 9.48
CA ALA A 13 33.65 22.43 8.10
C ALA A 13 34.77 21.95 7.17
N ARG A 14 34.50 20.88 6.42
CA ARG A 14 35.34 20.50 5.28
C ARG A 14 34.96 21.36 4.07
N PRO A 15 35.93 21.84 3.27
CA PRO A 15 35.66 22.61 2.07
C PRO A 15 34.86 21.77 1.07
N LEU A 16 33.87 22.43 0.45
CA LEU A 16 33.11 21.90 -0.67
C LEU A 16 34.03 21.79 -1.88
N ASP A 17 34.69 20.64 -2.01
CA ASP A 17 35.40 20.28 -3.24
C ASP A 17 34.39 20.09 -4.36
N PHE A 18 34.40 21.13 -5.19
CA PHE A 18 33.73 21.32 -6.44
C PHE A 18 34.12 20.21 -7.43
N TRP A 19 33.33 19.14 -7.50
CA TRP A 19 33.44 18.14 -8.57
C TRP A 19 32.53 18.54 -9.74
N PRO A 20 33.06 18.95 -10.91
CA PRO A 20 32.27 19.01 -12.12
C PRO A 20 32.28 17.61 -12.74
N ALA A 21 31.16 16.89 -12.64
CA ALA A 21 30.99 15.64 -13.38
C ALA A 21 30.14 15.92 -14.65
N PRO A 22 30.72 15.78 -15.85
CA PRO A 22 30.06 16.00 -17.13
C PRO A 22 29.27 14.75 -17.52
N TRP A 23 28.04 14.64 -17.01
CA TRP A 23 27.14 13.55 -17.38
C TRP A 23 25.84 14.15 -17.93
N CYS A 24 25.98 15.05 -18.90
CA CYS A 24 24.94 15.22 -19.92
C CYS A 24 24.97 14.00 -20.85
N SER A 25 24.71 12.81 -20.29
CA SER A 25 24.35 11.64 -21.06
C SER A 25 22.96 11.89 -21.62
N GLY A 26 22.91 12.61 -22.73
CA GLY A 26 21.77 12.64 -23.64
C GLY A 26 21.51 11.21 -24.10
N SER A 27 20.81 10.46 -23.26
CA SER A 27 20.26 9.15 -23.53
C SER A 27 19.32 9.33 -24.71
N ARG A 28 19.86 9.13 -25.91
CA ARG A 28 19.12 9.04 -27.15
C ARG A 28 18.24 7.80 -27.00
N THR A 29 17.01 8.00 -26.52
CA THR A 29 15.98 6.96 -26.47
C THR A 29 15.67 6.60 -27.91
N ILE A 30 16.37 5.58 -28.42
CA ILE A 30 15.98 4.90 -29.64
C ILE A 30 14.55 4.41 -29.36
N GLY A 31 13.58 5.04 -30.01
CA GLY A 31 12.16 4.75 -29.87
C GLY A 31 11.86 3.38 -30.46
N THR A 32 12.28 2.33 -29.78
CA THR A 32 11.88 0.97 -30.10
C THR A 32 10.42 0.85 -29.69
N THR A 33 9.52 1.12 -30.63
CA THR A 33 8.09 0.85 -30.45
C THR A 33 7.97 -0.63 -30.11
N PRO A 34 7.41 -1.01 -28.95
CA PRO A 34 7.31 -2.41 -28.58
C PRO A 34 6.47 -3.11 -29.64
N VAL A 35 7.07 -4.08 -30.34
CA VAL A 35 6.35 -4.91 -31.30
C VAL A 35 5.39 -5.78 -30.50
N SER A 36 4.12 -5.34 -30.44
CA SER A 36 3.05 -6.05 -29.75
C SER A 36 2.54 -7.14 -30.68
N LEU A 37 2.75 -8.41 -30.29
CA LEU A 37 2.16 -9.53 -30.99
C LEU A 37 0.66 -9.58 -30.65
N VAL A 38 -0.19 -9.36 -31.67
CA VAL A 38 -1.64 -9.43 -31.54
C VAL A 38 -2.07 -10.85 -31.89
N LEU A 39 -2.70 -11.53 -30.92
CA LEU A 39 -3.29 -12.85 -31.10
C LEU A 39 -4.80 -12.69 -31.20
N ASP A 40 -5.39 -13.18 -32.29
CA ASP A 40 -6.83 -13.08 -32.52
C ASP A 40 -7.62 -13.89 -31.47
N GLY A 41 -8.63 -13.27 -30.86
CA GLY A 41 -9.42 -13.85 -29.77
C GLY A 41 -8.75 -13.89 -28.39
N PHE A 42 -7.49 -13.46 -28.25
CA PHE A 42 -6.80 -13.44 -26.95
C PHE A 42 -6.76 -12.02 -26.36
N THR A 43 -6.93 -11.93 -25.04
CA THR A 43 -6.71 -10.68 -24.29
C THR A 43 -5.30 -10.64 -23.73
N ASN A 44 -4.58 -9.55 -23.98
CA ASN A 44 -3.25 -9.36 -23.42
C ASN A 44 -3.34 -9.09 -21.90
N VAL A 45 -3.00 -10.11 -21.11
CA VAL A 45 -2.98 -10.02 -19.65
C VAL A 45 -1.59 -9.71 -19.07
N THR A 46 -0.56 -9.55 -19.90
CA THR A 46 0.82 -9.24 -19.47
C THR A 46 0.91 -8.11 -18.43
N PRO A 47 0.11 -7.02 -18.51
CA PRO A 47 0.11 -5.98 -17.48
C PRO A 47 -0.11 -6.47 -16.04
N ILE A 48 -0.86 -7.56 -15.82
CA ILE A 48 -1.16 -8.08 -14.48
C ILE A 48 0.04 -8.75 -13.80
N LEU A 49 1.06 -9.12 -14.58
CA LEU A 49 2.26 -9.81 -14.11
C LEU A 49 3.28 -8.85 -13.48
N ARG A 50 3.10 -7.54 -13.66
CA ARG A 50 4.00 -6.50 -13.13
C ARG A 50 3.50 -6.00 -11.77
N ALA A 51 4.38 -5.29 -11.07
CA ALA A 51 3.97 -4.48 -9.93
C ALA A 51 3.05 -3.34 -10.40
N GLY A 52 2.13 -2.94 -9.54
CA GLY A 52 1.21 -1.86 -9.87
C GLY A 52 0.08 -1.66 -8.87
N VAL A 53 -0.79 -0.72 -9.25
CA VAL A 53 -2.03 -0.40 -8.55
C VAL A 53 -3.17 -1.09 -9.29
N TYR A 54 -4.13 -1.64 -8.54
CA TYR A 54 -5.34 -2.24 -9.07
C TYR A 54 -6.58 -1.62 -8.43
N ALA A 55 -7.65 -1.52 -9.21
CA ALA A 55 -8.96 -1.08 -8.76
C ALA A 55 -9.96 -2.24 -8.91
N LEU A 56 -10.67 -2.55 -7.83
CA LEU A 56 -11.76 -3.53 -7.83
C LEU A 56 -13.08 -2.78 -8.05
N VAL A 57 -13.86 -3.24 -9.01
CA VAL A 57 -15.13 -2.64 -9.41
C VAL A 57 -16.26 -3.62 -9.12
N ALA A 58 -17.31 -3.10 -8.48
CA ALA A 58 -18.54 -3.81 -8.24
C ALA A 58 -19.70 -3.05 -8.89
N LYS A 59 -20.39 -3.65 -9.87
CA LYS A 59 -21.54 -3.04 -10.55
C LYS A 59 -21.23 -1.64 -11.11
N GLY A 60 -20.08 -1.50 -11.78
CA GLY A 60 -19.62 -0.23 -12.34
C GLY A 60 -19.13 0.81 -11.32
N VAL A 61 -19.02 0.48 -10.03
CA VAL A 61 -18.52 1.38 -8.99
C VAL A 61 -17.18 0.89 -8.43
N ILE A 62 -16.18 1.75 -8.36
CA ILE A 62 -14.88 1.42 -7.74
C ILE A 62 -15.06 1.29 -6.23
N ILE A 63 -14.94 0.06 -5.73
CA ILE A 63 -15.16 -0.24 -4.31
C ILE A 63 -13.87 -0.21 -3.50
N TYR A 64 -12.75 -0.55 -4.12
CA TYR A 64 -11.45 -0.68 -3.46
C TYR A 64 -10.31 -0.39 -4.44
N ILE A 65 -9.29 0.29 -3.93
CA ILE A 65 -8.01 0.51 -4.63
C ILE A 65 -6.90 -0.05 -3.75
N GLY A 66 -5.99 -0.81 -4.34
CA GLY A 66 -4.84 -1.34 -3.63
C GLY A 66 -3.62 -1.46 -4.52
N GLN A 67 -2.48 -1.67 -3.90
CA GLN A 67 -1.20 -1.94 -4.57
C GLN A 67 -0.67 -3.35 -4.32
N ALA A 68 0.14 -3.85 -5.24
CA ALA A 68 0.87 -5.10 -5.06
C ALA A 68 2.10 -5.19 -5.97
N LYS A 69 3.14 -5.90 -5.48
CA LYS A 69 4.28 -6.31 -6.33
C LYS A 69 3.90 -7.40 -7.34
N ASN A 70 2.93 -8.24 -6.97
CA ASN A 70 2.35 -9.26 -7.82
C ASN A 70 0.83 -9.11 -7.78
N ILE A 71 0.28 -8.41 -8.77
CA ILE A 71 -1.13 -8.03 -8.83
C ILE A 71 -2.01 -9.27 -9.03
N HIS A 72 -1.59 -10.19 -9.89
CA HIS A 72 -2.27 -11.47 -10.11
C HIS A 72 -2.54 -12.21 -8.80
N ASN A 73 -1.51 -12.44 -7.98
CA ASN A 73 -1.64 -13.15 -6.70
C ASN A 73 -2.53 -12.39 -5.72
N ARG A 74 -2.55 -11.06 -5.78
CA ARG A 74 -3.40 -10.25 -4.91
C ARG A 74 -4.88 -10.35 -5.29
N ILE A 75 -5.19 -10.31 -6.58
CA ILE A 75 -6.55 -10.46 -7.10
C ILE A 75 -7.10 -11.86 -6.79
N THR A 76 -6.30 -12.91 -7.00
CA THR A 76 -6.73 -14.29 -6.68
C THR A 76 -7.01 -14.46 -5.19
N THR A 77 -6.18 -13.87 -4.33
CA THR A 77 -6.41 -13.86 -2.87
C THR A 77 -7.74 -13.18 -2.51
N HIS A 78 -8.02 -11.99 -3.06
CA HIS A 78 -9.30 -11.30 -2.83
C HIS A 78 -10.49 -12.15 -3.29
N ARG A 79 -10.39 -12.79 -4.46
CA ARG A 79 -11.44 -13.67 -4.99
C ARG A 79 -11.67 -14.88 -4.09
N GLN A 80 -10.61 -15.54 -3.64
CA GLN A 80 -10.72 -16.69 -2.72
C GLN A 80 -11.38 -16.30 -1.40
N GLN A 81 -11.01 -15.15 -0.83
CA GLN A 81 -11.62 -14.63 0.39
C GLN A 81 -13.10 -14.29 0.20
N ALA A 82 -13.47 -13.69 -0.93
CA ALA A 82 -14.87 -13.41 -1.26
C ALA A 82 -15.69 -14.70 -1.36
N THR A 83 -15.14 -15.74 -2.01
CA THR A 83 -15.79 -17.05 -2.12
C THR A 83 -15.99 -17.71 -0.75
N ARG A 84 -14.98 -17.64 0.14
CA ARG A 84 -15.11 -18.17 1.51
C ARG A 84 -16.20 -17.45 2.31
N ALA A 85 -16.22 -16.12 2.23
CA ALA A 85 -17.24 -15.30 2.88
C ALA A 85 -18.65 -15.66 2.37
N ALA A 86 -18.83 -15.83 1.06
CA ALA A 86 -20.10 -16.22 0.46
C ALA A 86 -20.58 -17.61 0.90
N ARG A 87 -19.67 -18.52 1.26
CA ARG A 87 -19.99 -19.85 1.79
C ARG A 87 -20.31 -19.87 3.29
N GLY A 88 -20.34 -18.71 3.95
CA GLY A 88 -20.54 -18.63 5.39
C GLY A 88 -19.39 -19.22 6.21
N GLN A 89 -18.24 -19.49 5.59
CA GLN A 89 -17.05 -19.90 6.33
C GLN A 89 -16.58 -18.69 7.13
N SER A 90 -16.53 -18.84 8.46
CA SER A 90 -16.07 -17.78 9.34
C SER A 90 -14.65 -17.39 8.95
N ILE A 91 -14.50 -16.18 8.44
CA ILE A 91 -13.18 -15.56 8.31
C ILE A 91 -12.82 -15.14 9.73
N PRO A 92 -11.69 -15.60 10.28
CA PRO A 92 -11.30 -15.21 11.62
C PRO A 92 -11.27 -13.68 11.74
N ASP A 93 -11.84 -13.12 12.81
CA ASP A 93 -11.93 -11.66 13.01
C ASP A 93 -10.56 -10.97 13.08
N TRP A 94 -9.51 -11.73 13.36
CA TRP A 94 -8.13 -11.25 13.34
C TRP A 94 -7.59 -11.02 11.92
N LEU A 95 -8.22 -11.59 10.88
CA LEU A 95 -7.77 -11.41 9.51
C LEU A 95 -8.32 -10.07 8.98
N PRO A 96 -7.46 -9.07 8.72
CA PRO A 96 -7.90 -7.71 8.36
C PRO A 96 -8.50 -7.62 6.95
N VAL A 97 -8.51 -8.73 6.19
CA VAL A 97 -8.95 -8.74 4.79
C VAL A 97 -10.33 -9.36 4.70
N ARG A 98 -11.36 -8.50 4.71
CA ARG A 98 -12.71 -8.91 4.30
C ARG A 98 -12.68 -9.16 2.79
N GLY A 99 -13.14 -10.33 2.37
CA GLY A 99 -13.31 -10.64 0.96
C GLY A 99 -14.33 -9.70 0.33
N PHE A 100 -13.96 -9.02 -0.75
CA PHE A 100 -14.85 -8.12 -1.49
C PHE A 100 -15.43 -8.86 -2.70
N VAL A 101 -16.73 -8.74 -2.93
CA VAL A 101 -17.35 -9.21 -4.17
C VAL A 101 -17.13 -8.14 -5.24
N PHE A 102 -16.51 -8.51 -6.35
CA PHE A 102 -16.23 -7.65 -7.50
C PHE A 102 -16.43 -8.43 -8.81
N ASP A 103 -16.83 -7.73 -9.86
CA ASP A 103 -17.05 -8.25 -11.22
C ASP A 103 -15.96 -7.80 -12.21
N GLU A 104 -15.33 -6.65 -11.96
CA GLU A 104 -14.31 -6.09 -12.84
C GLU A 104 -13.05 -5.66 -12.07
N VAL A 105 -11.90 -5.73 -12.75
CA VAL A 105 -10.60 -5.33 -12.21
C VAL A 105 -9.83 -4.51 -13.24
N HIS A 106 -9.42 -3.31 -12.84
CA HIS A 106 -8.49 -2.50 -13.64
C HIS A 106 -7.10 -2.53 -13.02
N VAL A 107 -6.09 -2.53 -13.88
CA VAL A 107 -4.68 -2.61 -13.47
C VAL A 107 -3.91 -1.46 -14.12
N ARG A 108 -3.14 -0.74 -13.30
CA ARG A 108 -2.16 0.27 -13.73
C ARG A 108 -0.76 -0.22 -13.32
N PRO A 109 0.00 -0.83 -14.24
CA PRO A 109 1.37 -1.23 -13.96
C PRO A 109 2.24 -0.01 -13.66
N CYS A 110 3.12 -0.13 -12.67
CA CYS A 110 4.08 0.93 -12.33
C CYS A 110 5.38 0.34 -11.79
N ARG A 111 6.36 1.20 -11.54
CA ARG A 111 7.60 0.79 -10.85
C ARG A 111 7.30 0.60 -9.36
N VAL A 112 8.13 -0.18 -8.66
CA VAL A 112 7.88 -0.54 -7.26
C VAL A 112 7.97 0.69 -6.36
N GLU A 113 8.90 1.58 -6.68
CA GLU A 113 9.14 2.87 -6.03
C GLU A 113 7.94 3.84 -6.12
N ASP A 114 7.10 3.70 -7.15
CA ASP A 114 5.96 4.59 -7.39
C ASP A 114 4.65 4.08 -6.76
N LEU A 115 4.65 2.86 -6.22
CA LEU A 115 3.43 2.18 -5.74
C LEU A 115 2.66 3.03 -4.72
N ASP A 116 3.34 3.50 -3.68
CA ASP A 116 2.70 4.23 -2.57
C ASP A 116 2.14 5.59 -3.02
N ALA A 117 2.86 6.28 -3.89
CA ALA A 117 2.44 7.58 -4.42
C ALA A 117 1.21 7.42 -5.31
N LEU A 118 1.25 6.46 -6.24
CA LEU A 118 0.14 6.17 -7.16
C LEU A 118 -1.09 5.62 -6.43
N GLU A 119 -0.92 4.74 -5.45
CA GLU A 119 -2.03 4.25 -4.63
C GLU A 119 -2.74 5.41 -3.93
N ARG A 120 -1.96 6.31 -3.31
CA ARG A 120 -2.50 7.48 -2.60
C ARG A 120 -3.22 8.44 -3.55
N GLU A 121 -2.63 8.74 -4.71
CA GLU A 121 -3.23 9.57 -5.74
C GLU A 121 -4.59 9.01 -6.18
N MET A 122 -4.64 7.71 -6.50
CA MET A 122 -5.85 7.04 -6.97
C MET A 122 -6.91 6.95 -5.87
N ILE A 123 -6.53 6.68 -4.62
CA ILE A 123 -7.47 6.71 -3.48
C ILE A 123 -8.06 8.11 -3.28
N ASN A 124 -7.24 9.17 -3.43
CA ASN A 124 -7.70 10.55 -3.27
C ASN A 124 -8.66 10.96 -4.41
N LEU A 125 -8.38 10.50 -5.63
CA LEU A 125 -9.19 10.78 -6.82
C LEU A 125 -10.55 10.08 -6.76
N TYR A 126 -10.57 8.76 -6.54
CA TYR A 126 -11.80 7.96 -6.65
C TYR A 126 -12.56 7.79 -5.33
N LYS A 127 -11.90 8.06 -4.19
CA LYS A 127 -12.49 7.95 -2.84
C LYS A 127 -13.28 6.64 -2.62
N PRO A 128 -12.70 5.46 -2.91
CA PRO A 128 -13.42 4.18 -2.79
C PRO A 128 -13.93 3.92 -1.37
N ARG A 129 -15.15 3.38 -1.27
CA ARG A 129 -15.87 3.15 0.01
C ARG A 129 -15.03 2.37 1.02
N PHE A 130 -14.37 1.28 0.60
CA PHE A 130 -13.65 0.41 1.53
C PHE A 130 -12.33 0.99 2.04
N ASN A 131 -11.62 1.81 1.25
CA ASN A 131 -10.41 2.47 1.72
C ASN A 131 -10.72 3.53 2.78
N GLN A 132 -11.90 4.15 2.73
CA GLN A 132 -12.33 5.12 3.76
C GLN A 132 -12.66 4.42 5.08
N SER A 133 -13.39 3.31 5.03
CA SER A 133 -13.76 2.55 6.24
C SER A 133 -12.55 2.05 7.04
N LEU A 134 -11.45 1.75 6.35
CA LEU A 134 -10.21 1.33 7.01
C LEU A 134 -9.56 2.47 7.80
N LYS A 135 -9.57 3.71 7.27
CA LYS A 135 -9.02 4.89 7.97
C LYS A 135 -9.78 5.20 9.26
N THR A 136 -11.11 5.04 9.25
CA THR A 136 -11.94 5.33 10.43
C THR A 136 -11.71 4.33 11.55
N LYS A 137 -11.46 3.05 11.23
CA LYS A 137 -11.26 2.00 12.24
C LYS A 137 -10.00 2.25 13.09
N ASP A 138 -8.95 2.79 12.47
CA ASP A 138 -7.72 3.14 13.18
C ASP A 138 -7.93 4.32 14.15
N MET A 139 -8.86 5.23 13.85
CA MET A 139 -9.18 6.36 14.73
C MET A 139 -10.05 5.98 15.95
N ILE A 140 -10.81 4.88 15.88
CA ILE A 140 -11.69 4.43 16.99
C ILE A 140 -10.92 3.57 18.01
N SER A 141 -9.59 3.48 17.93
CA SER A 141 -8.78 2.97 19.06
C SER A 141 -8.69 4.00 20.22
N ALA A 142 -9.77 4.74 20.46
CA ALA A 142 -9.94 5.58 21.63
C ALA A 142 -10.07 4.69 22.87
N HIS A 143 -9.41 5.11 23.96
CA HIS A 143 -9.54 4.51 25.29
C HIS A 143 -11.02 4.30 25.63
N ILE A 144 -11.48 3.05 25.64
CA ILE A 144 -12.76 2.70 26.25
C ILE A 144 -12.47 2.56 27.75
N PRO A 145 -12.93 3.49 28.62
CA PRO A 145 -12.77 3.32 30.06
C PRO A 145 -13.62 2.12 30.50
N LEU A 146 -12.97 1.03 30.88
CA LEU A 146 -13.65 -0.08 31.54
C LEU A 146 -13.79 0.27 33.02
N VAL A 147 -15.02 0.51 33.45
CA VAL A 147 -15.37 0.68 34.86
C VAL A 147 -15.84 -0.67 35.39
N ILE A 148 -14.98 -1.32 36.18
CA ILE A 148 -15.33 -2.54 36.91
C ILE A 148 -15.39 -2.15 38.38
N ASN A 149 -16.57 -2.22 39.00
CA ASN A 149 -16.79 -1.89 40.42
C ASN A 149 -16.31 -0.48 40.83
N GLY A 150 -16.49 0.52 39.97
CA GLY A 150 -16.10 1.91 40.25
C GLY A 150 -14.61 2.22 40.06
N ILE A 151 -13.80 1.25 39.64
CA ILE A 151 -12.37 1.45 39.32
C ILE A 151 -12.21 1.55 37.81
N SER A 152 -11.73 2.70 37.35
CA SER A 152 -11.41 2.97 35.94
C SER A 152 -10.03 2.39 35.61
N VAL A 153 -9.96 1.27 34.90
CA VAL A 153 -8.68 0.69 34.45
C VAL A 153 -8.41 1.12 33.01
N ALA A 154 -7.37 1.94 32.83
CA ALA A 154 -6.87 2.31 31.51
C ALA A 154 -6.09 1.13 30.91
N ILE A 155 -6.71 0.34 30.02
CA ILE A 155 -5.98 -0.69 29.28
C ILE A 155 -5.20 0.01 28.16
N ASN A 156 -3.91 0.24 28.39
CA ASN A 156 -2.96 0.56 27.32
C ASN A 156 -2.85 -0.68 26.42
N ARG A 157 -3.62 -0.72 25.33
CA ARG A 157 -3.28 -1.65 24.25
C ARG A 157 -1.98 -1.14 23.65
N PRO A 158 -0.90 -1.96 23.64
CA PRO A 158 0.27 -1.59 22.85
C PRO A 158 -0.20 -1.34 21.41
N PRO A 159 0.28 -0.28 20.75
CA PRO A 159 -0.07 -0.02 19.36
C PRO A 159 0.16 -1.30 18.57
N ALA A 160 -0.83 -1.70 17.77
CA ALA A 160 -0.69 -2.88 16.91
C ALA A 160 0.67 -2.76 16.20
N PRO A 161 1.51 -3.82 16.21
CA PRO A 161 2.83 -3.71 15.63
C PRO A 161 2.65 -3.20 14.20
N THR A 162 3.18 -2.02 13.92
CA THR A 162 3.26 -1.49 12.56
C THR A 162 3.92 -2.59 11.77
N GLN A 163 3.15 -3.28 10.94
CA GLN A 163 3.71 -4.32 10.09
C GLN A 163 4.66 -3.59 9.17
N VAL A 164 5.95 -3.61 9.52
CA VAL A 164 7.03 -3.26 8.62
C VAL A 164 6.88 -4.24 7.49
N ARG A 165 6.20 -3.80 6.42
CA ARG A 165 6.08 -4.56 5.19
C ARG A 165 7.52 -4.77 4.73
N ARG A 166 8.06 -5.98 4.95
CA ARG A 166 9.31 -6.38 4.31
C ARG A 166 9.02 -6.36 2.81
N ILE A 167 9.55 -5.32 2.17
CA ILE A 167 9.65 -5.15 0.73
C ILE A 167 10.58 -6.27 0.25
#